data_AF-A0A820DHY2-F1
#
_entry.id   AF-A0A820DHY2-F1
#
_cell.length_a   1.000
_cell.length_b   1.000
_cell.length_c   1.000
_cell.angle_alpha   90.00
_cell.angle_beta   90.00
_cell.angle_gamma   90.00
#
_symmetry.space_group_name_H-M   'P 1'
#
loop_
_entity.id
_entity.type
_entity.pdbx_description
1 polymer ?
#
loop_
_entity_poly.entity_id
_entity_poly.type
_entity_poly.pdbx_seq_one_letter_code
_entity_poly.pdbx_strand_id
1 'polypeptide(L)'
;IRMVVPFIPEGLPAAVTLVLTIVAKRMYKQKVLVKSLATVETFNFVSIIATDKTDTLTMNQMTITAILWGNQGEYMVSIYNIDDNTVVNDRRIIDREQPSFNGLRGIPHSTSK
;
A
#
# COMPACT_ATOMS: atom_id res chain seq x y z
N ILE A 1 -40.79 -24.72 -31.92
CA ILE A 1 -40.12 -23.41 -31.66
C ILE A 1 -40.91 -22.56 -30.64
N ARG A 2 -42.21 -22.29 -30.83
CA ARG A 2 -43.02 -21.46 -29.89
C ARG A 2 -43.10 -21.91 -28.43
N MET A 3 -42.85 -23.19 -28.11
CA MET A 3 -42.86 -23.69 -26.73
C MET A 3 -41.54 -23.49 -25.98
N VAL A 4 -40.44 -23.15 -26.65
CA VAL A 4 -39.09 -23.10 -26.06
C VAL A 4 -38.70 -21.67 -25.61
N VAL A 5 -39.21 -20.65 -26.31
CA VAL A 5 -38.92 -19.23 -26.07
C VAL A 5 -39.14 -18.75 -24.62
N PRO A 6 -40.22 -19.12 -23.89
CA PRO A 6 -40.43 -18.63 -22.53
C PRO A 6 -39.46 -19.23 -21.48
N PHE A 7 -38.76 -20.31 -21.82
CA PHE A 7 -37.83 -20.98 -20.91
C PHE A 7 -36.38 -20.51 -21.05
N ILE A 8 -36.08 -19.72 -22.10
CA ILE A 8 -34.76 -19.11 -22.29
C ILE A 8 -34.82 -17.70 -21.69
N PRO A 9 -34.09 -17.41 -20.61
CA PRO A 9 -34.12 -16.11 -19.99
C PRO A 9 -33.28 -15.11 -20.81
N GLU A 10 -33.81 -14.64 -21.93
CA GLU A 10 -33.13 -13.73 -22.88
C GLU A 10 -32.71 -12.40 -22.23
N GLY A 11 -33.40 -11.96 -21.17
CA GLY A 11 -33.07 -10.74 -20.43
C GLY A 11 -32.06 -10.92 -19.29
N LEU A 12 -31.73 -12.15 -18.89
CA LEU A 12 -30.85 -12.41 -17.74
C LEU A 12 -29.41 -11.91 -17.98
N PRO A 13 -28.78 -12.13 -19.16
CA PRO A 13 -27.44 -11.60 -19.42
C PRO A 13 -27.37 -10.07 -19.31
N ALA A 14 -28.42 -9.38 -19.76
CA ALA A 14 -28.51 -7.92 -19.67
C ALA A 14 -28.67 -7.44 -18.21
N ALA A 15 -29.51 -8.11 -17.42
CA ALA A 15 -29.73 -7.77 -16.01
C ALA A 15 -28.44 -7.94 -15.18
N VAL A 16 -27.72 -9.05 -15.35
CA VAL A 16 -26.45 -9.29 -14.64
C VAL A 16 -25.41 -8.23 -15.01
N THR A 17 -25.29 -7.92 -16.30
CA THR A 17 -24.37 -6.88 -16.79
C THR A 17 -24.66 -5.51 -16.15
N LEU A 18 -25.94 -5.14 -16.04
CA LEU A 18 -26.35 -3.88 -15.44
C LEU A 18 -25.99 -3.81 -13.94
N VAL A 19 -26.25 -4.88 -13.20
CA VAL A 19 -25.89 -4.97 -11.77
C VAL A 19 -24.38 -4.92 -11.59
N LEU A 20 -23.60 -5.69 -12.36
CA LEU A 20 -22.13 -5.68 -12.29
C LEU A 20 -21.56 -4.29 -12.65
N THR A 21 -22.18 -3.58 -13.60
CA THR A 21 -21.78 -2.22 -13.97
C THR A 21 -21.99 -1.23 -12.82
N ILE A 22 -23.10 -1.36 -12.09
CA ILE A 22 -23.36 -0.54 -10.89
C ILE A 22 -22.31 -0.81 -9.81
N VAL A 23 -21.97 -2.08 -9.58
CA VAL A 23 -20.93 -2.47 -8.62
C VAL A 23 -19.55 -1.94 -9.06
N ALA A 24 -19.19 -2.08 -10.33
CA ALA A 24 -17.94 -1.54 -10.87
C ALA A 24 -17.84 -0.01 -10.69
N LYS A 25 -18.96 0.72 -10.89
CA LYS A 25 -19.04 2.16 -10.63
C LYS A 25 -18.85 2.51 -9.16
N ARG A 26 -19.31 1.67 -8.23
CA ARG A 26 -19.06 1.83 -6.79
C ARG A 26 -17.60 1.55 -6.43
N MET A 27 -16.99 0.52 -7.00
CA MET A 27 -15.57 0.20 -6.83
C MET A 27 -14.66 1.33 -7.32
N TYR A 28 -15.01 1.99 -8.44
CA TYR A 28 -14.27 3.15 -8.94
C TYR A 28 -14.20 4.30 -7.92
N LYS A 29 -15.30 4.57 -7.19
CA LYS A 29 -15.30 5.58 -6.12
C LYS A 29 -14.38 5.23 -4.94
N GLN A 30 -14.04 3.95 -4.78
CA GLN A 30 -13.11 3.45 -3.77
C GLN A 30 -11.67 3.32 -4.31
N LYS A 31 -11.34 4.01 -5.42
CA LYS A 31 -10.02 3.96 -6.08
C LYS A 31 -9.65 2.59 -6.67
N VAL A 32 -10.65 1.75 -6.97
CA VAL A 32 -10.44 0.46 -7.65
C VAL A 32 -10.85 0.58 -9.12
N LEU A 33 -9.88 0.45 -10.03
CA LEU A 33 -10.14 0.45 -11.47
C LEU A 33 -10.47 -0.97 -11.96
N VAL A 34 -11.75 -1.21 -12.22
CA VAL A 34 -12.23 -2.47 -12.79
C VAL A 34 -11.97 -2.51 -14.29
N LYS A 35 -11.21 -3.50 -14.77
CA LYS A 35 -10.90 -3.70 -16.20
C LYS A 35 -11.93 -4.56 -16.94
N SER A 36 -12.69 -5.40 -16.22
CA SER A 36 -13.72 -6.28 -16.77
C SER A 36 -14.80 -6.57 -15.74
N LEU A 37 -16.06 -6.69 -16.18
CA LEU A 37 -17.18 -7.05 -15.30
C LEU A 37 -17.07 -8.48 -14.76
N ALA A 38 -16.43 -9.40 -15.50
CA ALA A 38 -16.18 -10.76 -15.03
C ALA A 38 -15.29 -10.79 -13.77
N THR A 39 -14.37 -9.83 -13.64
CA THR A 39 -13.55 -9.67 -12.43
C THR A 39 -14.41 -9.30 -11.23
N VAL A 40 -15.43 -8.46 -11.41
CA VAL A 40 -16.37 -8.06 -10.33
C VAL A 40 -17.20 -9.24 -9.87
N GLU A 41 -17.68 -10.06 -10.79
CA GLU A 41 -18.40 -11.30 -10.48
C GLU A 41 -17.51 -12.27 -9.68
N THR A 42 -16.27 -12.46 -10.12
CA THR A 42 -15.31 -13.35 -9.44
C THR A 42 -14.94 -12.83 -8.06
N PHE A 43 -14.79 -11.51 -7.91
CA PHE A 43 -14.44 -10.86 -6.65
C PHE A 43 -15.46 -11.13 -5.53
N ASN A 44 -16.73 -11.36 -5.87
CA ASN A 44 -17.79 -11.67 -4.91
C ASN A 44 -17.53 -12.98 -4.13
N PHE A 45 -16.72 -13.90 -4.65
CA PHE A 45 -16.43 -15.19 -4.01
C PHE A 45 -14.93 -15.43 -3.76
N VAL A 46 -14.11 -14.38 -3.71
CA VAL A 46 -12.69 -14.52 -3.36
C VAL A 46 -12.55 -14.93 -1.89
N SER A 47 -11.82 -16.03 -1.64
CA SER A 47 -11.53 -16.53 -0.30
C SER A 47 -10.10 -16.26 0.17
N ILE A 48 -9.16 -16.03 -0.75
CA ILE A 48 -7.75 -15.80 -0.46
C ILE A 48 -7.27 -14.57 -1.23
N ILE A 49 -6.60 -13.65 -0.52
CA ILE A 49 -5.92 -12.49 -1.11
C ILE A 49 -4.42 -12.73 -1.00
N ALA A 50 -3.78 -13.03 -2.12
CA ALA A 50 -2.33 -13.03 -2.22
C ALA A 50 -1.87 -11.61 -2.55
N THR A 51 -1.21 -10.96 -1.60
CA THR A 51 -0.63 -9.61 -1.76
C THR A 51 0.89 -9.72 -1.85
N ASP A 52 1.50 -8.91 -2.71
CA ASP A 52 2.95 -8.76 -2.72
C ASP A 52 3.40 -7.91 -1.52
N LYS A 53 4.69 -8.01 -1.15
CA LYS A 53 5.25 -7.25 -0.02
C LYS A 53 5.67 -5.85 -0.44
N THR A 54 6.60 -5.76 -1.39
CA THR A 54 7.18 -4.48 -1.82
C THR A 54 6.20 -3.73 -2.71
N ASP A 55 6.12 -2.40 -2.57
CA ASP A 55 5.19 -1.52 -3.31
C ASP A 55 3.68 -1.80 -3.08
N THR A 56 3.33 -2.78 -2.24
CA THR A 56 1.93 -3.11 -1.89
C THR A 56 1.70 -3.06 -0.39
N LEU A 57 2.36 -3.92 0.40
CA LEU A 57 2.28 -3.87 1.86
C LEU A 57 3.24 -2.82 2.46
N THR A 58 4.37 -2.59 1.82
CA THR A 58 5.32 -1.54 2.18
C THR A 58 5.23 -0.38 1.21
N MET A 59 5.51 0.83 1.69
CA MET A 59 5.58 2.04 0.84
C MET A 59 6.84 2.08 -0.03
N ASN A 60 7.63 0.99 -0.07
CA ASN A 60 8.94 0.93 -0.72
C ASN A 60 9.88 2.08 -0.30
N GLN A 61 9.72 2.54 0.94
CA GLN A 61 10.57 3.52 1.60
C GLN A 61 11.34 2.79 2.69
N MET A 62 12.64 2.57 2.47
CA MET A 62 13.50 1.97 3.48
C MET A 62 13.86 2.99 4.55
N THR A 63 13.75 2.59 5.81
CA THR A 63 13.85 3.49 6.97
C THR A 63 14.72 2.83 8.04
N ILE A 64 15.69 3.58 8.59
CA ILE A 64 16.60 3.08 9.64
C ILE A 64 15.88 3.12 10.98
N THR A 65 15.56 1.97 11.57
CA THR A 65 14.82 1.90 12.85
C THR A 65 15.73 1.82 14.08
N ALA A 66 16.94 1.29 13.92
CA ALA A 66 17.89 1.13 15.00
C ALA A 66 19.32 1.21 14.47
N ILE A 67 20.21 1.78 15.29
CA ILE A 67 21.63 1.82 15.04
C ILE A 67 22.32 1.20 16.26
N LEU A 68 23.15 0.18 16.01
CA LEU A 68 24.06 -0.38 16.99
C LEU A 68 25.44 0.25 16.76
N TRP A 69 25.96 0.94 17.77
CA TRP A 69 27.30 1.56 17.69
C TRP A 69 28.18 1.12 18.87
N GLY A 70 29.23 0.35 18.56
CA GLY A 70 30.16 -0.19 19.55
C GLY A 70 29.52 -1.21 20.51
N ASN A 71 30.14 -1.41 21.68
CA ASN A 71 29.65 -2.30 22.73
C ASN A 71 28.74 -1.57 23.77
N GLN A 72 28.21 -0.40 23.39
CA GLN A 72 27.57 0.55 24.32
C GLN A 72 26.04 0.59 24.23
N GLY A 73 25.42 -0.34 23.48
CA GLY A 73 23.97 -0.53 23.46
C GLY A 73 23.30 -0.18 22.13
N GLU A 74 22.00 -0.47 22.08
CA GLU A 74 21.13 -0.23 20.92
C GLU A 74 20.49 1.16 21.00
N TYR A 75 20.72 1.97 19.96
CA TYR A 75 20.08 3.28 19.83
C TYR A 75 18.85 3.12 18.92
N MET A 76 17.66 3.21 19.52
CA MET A 76 16.42 3.29 18.75
C MET A 76 16.37 4.64 18.03
N VAL A 77 16.20 4.61 16.71
CA VAL A 77 16.01 5.81 15.90
C VAL A 77 14.52 5.93 15.62
N SER A 78 13.83 6.80 16.35
CA SER A 78 12.44 7.12 16.06
C SER A 78 12.39 8.10 14.89
N ILE A 79 12.16 7.59 13.69
CA ILE A 79 11.98 8.43 12.51
C ILE A 79 10.55 8.98 12.52
N TYR A 80 10.38 10.19 13.05
CA TYR A 80 9.24 11.04 12.73
C TYR A 80 9.58 11.74 11.41
N ASN A 81 8.65 11.73 10.45
CA ASN A 81 8.78 12.46 9.18
C ASN A 81 9.33 13.86 9.45
N ILE A 82 10.57 14.09 9.03
CA ILE A 82 11.23 15.38 9.13
C ILE A 82 10.70 16.16 7.93
N ASP A 83 9.54 16.78 8.08
CA ASP A 83 9.29 18.00 7.32
C ASP A 83 10.45 18.93 7.67
N ASP A 84 11.22 19.29 6.64
CA ASP A 84 12.52 19.95 6.74
C ASP A 84 12.56 20.97 7.88
N ASN A 85 13.36 20.63 8.90
CA ASN A 85 14.01 21.56 9.85
C ASN A 85 13.55 21.59 11.33
N THR A 86 12.85 20.58 11.87
CA THR A 86 12.70 20.49 13.34
C THR A 86 12.89 19.07 13.90
N VAL A 87 13.93 18.91 14.71
CA VAL A 87 14.14 17.74 15.58
C VAL A 87 13.64 18.14 16.96
N VAL A 88 12.39 17.83 17.29
CA VAL A 88 11.89 17.96 18.67
C VAL A 88 11.93 16.59 19.31
N ASN A 89 12.74 16.50 20.36
CA ASN A 89 13.24 15.30 20.98
C ASN A 89 12.56 15.13 22.33
N ASP A 90 11.81 14.06 22.56
CA ASP A 90 11.48 13.63 23.92
C ASP A 90 12.38 12.46 24.31
N ARG A 91 13.36 12.80 25.15
CA ARG A 91 14.24 11.94 25.98
C ARG A 91 15.41 11.20 25.32
N ARG A 92 16.25 11.92 24.59
CA ARG A 92 17.68 12.15 24.94
C ARG A 92 18.32 12.93 23.80
N ILE A 93 18.76 14.15 24.12
CA ILE A 93 19.50 15.01 23.20
C ILE A 93 20.82 14.32 22.88
N ILE A 94 20.90 13.69 21.70
CA ILE A 94 22.19 13.38 21.07
C ILE A 94 22.51 14.64 20.28
N ASP A 95 23.44 15.42 20.81
CA ASP A 95 23.84 16.71 20.25
C ASP A 95 24.44 16.50 18.85
N ARG A 96 24.09 17.36 17.89
CA ARG A 96 24.59 17.29 16.50
C ARG A 96 26.10 17.51 16.42
N GLU A 97 26.71 18.01 17.49
CA GLU A 97 28.16 18.20 17.63
C GLU A 97 28.90 17.00 18.24
N GLN A 98 28.22 15.87 18.48
CA GLN A 98 28.95 14.65 18.85
C GLN A 98 29.72 14.09 17.65
N PRO A 99 31.02 13.77 17.79
CA PRO A 99 31.87 13.28 16.70
C PRO A 99 31.39 11.96 16.08
N SER A 100 30.42 11.28 16.71
CA SER A 100 29.74 10.06 16.23
C SER A 100 28.81 10.29 15.03
N PHE A 101 28.37 11.53 14.75
CA PHE A 101 27.45 11.82 13.65
C PHE A 101 28.13 12.13 12.31
N ASN A 102 29.44 12.47 12.32
CA ASN A 102 30.20 12.73 11.09
C ASN A 102 30.42 11.48 10.22
N GLY A 103 30.31 10.28 10.79
CA GLY A 103 30.34 9.01 10.06
C GLY A 103 29.03 8.67 9.33
N LEU A 104 27.92 9.31 9.70
CA LEU A 104 26.60 9.11 9.07
C LEU A 104 26.39 10.04 7.87
N ARG A 105 27.35 10.91 7.54
CA ARG A 105 27.37 11.69 6.28
C ARG A 105 27.63 10.83 5.04
N GLY A 106 28.05 9.57 5.21
CA GLY A 106 28.45 8.67 4.13
C GLY A 106 27.40 7.65 3.70
N ILE A 107 26.20 7.64 4.29
CA ILE A 107 25.15 6.72 3.84
C ILE A 107 24.62 7.27 2.51
N PRO A 108 24.80 6.56 1.38
CA PRO A 108 24.35 7.06 0.09
C PRO A 108 22.85 7.32 0.18
N HIS A 109 22.46 8.58 -0.02
CA HIS A 109 21.10 8.93 -0.41
C HIS A 109 20.84 8.13 -1.69
N SER A 110 20.09 7.03 -1.56
CA SER A 110 19.53 6.34 -2.71
C SER A 110 18.47 7.28 -3.27
N THR A 111 18.93 8.27 -4.03
CA THR A 111 18.09 9.05 -4.92
C THR A 111 17.59 8.06 -5.96
N SER A 112 16.36 7.58 -5.79
CA SER A 112 15.61 7.00 -6.89
C SER A 112 15.55 8.06 -7.98
N LYS A 113 16.05 7.72 -9.17
CA LYS A 113 15.61 8.39 -10.39
C LYS A 113 14.12 8.18 -10.59
#